data_AF-A0A1M5DMB4-F1
#
_entry.id   AF-A0A1M5DMB4-F1
#
_cell.length_a   1.000
_cell.length_b   1.000
_cell.length_c   1.000
_cell.angle_alpha   90.00
_cell.angle_beta   90.00
_cell.angle_gamma   90.00
#
_symmetry.space_group_name_H-M   'P 1'
#
loop_
_entity.id
_entity.type
_entity.pdbx_description
1 polymer ?
#
loop_
_entity_poly.entity_id
_entity_poly.type
_entity_poly.pdbx_seq_one_letter_code
_entity_poly.pdbx_strand_id
1 'polypeptide(L)'
;MTEIKEKPSTPFSDFEFYSKEEEFDNFKHFKSLKFGDLYKYKDLEEYWYFDNESKRIRFINQKIVDRILEWNNYDLKLNREDFEKLISIKGLPSSKYSFSAKNLEFPVKVKLKNGEVIDFCIILISKSAPFQYYYQNVIFINSVEEIKESDFTLPHKYRISSMNAKEVMMSTYPFALKSKLGEILIYNGKTQFATYGEIKGNEIIEEINYNQSIRGKYIDNADYSKITYIIADWDDRFENIYKEYHSNIKE
;
A
#
# COMPACT_ATOMS: atom_id res chain seq x y z
N MET A 1 -22.14 35.26 12.29
CA MET A 1 -20.76 34.98 12.74
C MET A 1 -20.37 33.66 12.12
N THR A 2 -19.57 33.71 11.07
CA THR A 2 -19.08 32.55 10.35
C THR A 2 -17.83 32.09 11.08
N GLU A 3 -17.85 30.91 11.71
CA GLU A 3 -16.64 30.28 12.23
C GLU A 3 -15.74 29.92 11.05
N ILE A 4 -14.70 30.72 10.83
CA ILE A 4 -13.55 30.32 10.05
C ILE A 4 -12.82 29.28 10.91
N LYS A 5 -13.06 28.00 10.66
CA LYS A 5 -12.18 26.95 11.18
C LYS A 5 -10.81 27.17 10.57
N GLU A 6 -9.85 27.44 11.44
CA GLU A 6 -8.46 27.73 11.13
C GLU A 6 -7.91 26.81 10.04
N LYS A 7 -7.18 27.39 9.07
CA LYS A 7 -6.28 26.63 8.21
C LYS A 7 -5.37 25.79 9.12
N PRO A 8 -5.36 24.46 9.03
CA PRO A 8 -4.42 23.67 9.82
C PRO A 8 -3.00 24.03 9.39
N SER A 9 -2.16 24.35 10.37
CA SER A 9 -0.75 24.71 10.21
C SER A 9 0.17 23.50 9.99
N THR A 10 -0.38 22.31 9.72
CA THR A 10 0.39 21.06 9.58
C THR A 10 0.43 20.59 8.12
N PRO A 11 1.63 20.41 7.51
CA PRO A 11 1.77 19.96 6.12
C PRO A 11 1.45 18.46 5.87
N PHE A 12 0.93 17.73 6.87
CA PHE A 12 1.02 16.26 6.91
C PHE A 12 -0.21 15.55 7.48
N SER A 13 -1.39 15.76 6.88
CA SER A 13 -2.47 14.77 7.06
C SER A 13 -3.27 14.62 5.78
N ASP A 14 -3.39 13.37 5.33
CA ASP A 14 -4.39 12.94 4.38
C ASP A 14 -5.77 13.22 4.99
N PHE A 15 -6.33 14.42 4.74
CA PHE A 15 -7.68 14.74 5.18
C PHE A 15 -8.66 13.98 4.30
N GLU A 16 -9.32 12.98 4.90
CA GLU A 16 -10.50 12.32 4.34
C GLU A 16 -11.75 12.96 4.95
N PHE A 17 -12.65 13.44 4.11
CA PHE A 17 -13.99 13.82 4.54
C PHE A 17 -14.99 12.75 4.07
N TYR A 18 -15.99 12.47 4.90
CA TYR A 18 -17.19 11.76 4.50
C TYR A 18 -18.24 12.83 4.17
N SER A 19 -18.54 13.02 2.89
CA SER A 19 -19.36 14.17 2.46
C SER A 19 -20.82 14.00 2.87
N LYS A 20 -21.41 15.08 3.42
CA LYS A 20 -22.84 15.37 3.26
C LYS A 20 -23.02 16.08 1.91
N GLU A 21 -24.12 15.83 1.21
CA GLU A 21 -24.39 16.32 -0.16
C GLU A 21 -24.32 17.86 -0.34
N GLU A 22 -24.32 18.64 0.74
CA GLU A 22 -24.40 20.11 0.71
C GLU A 22 -23.06 20.84 0.47
N GLU A 23 -21.90 20.16 0.44
CA GLU A 23 -20.58 20.81 0.24
C GLU A 23 -20.07 20.77 -1.22
N PHE A 24 -20.83 20.14 -2.14
CA PHE A 24 -20.38 19.90 -3.53
C PHE A 24 -20.46 21.14 -4.43
N ASP A 25 -21.21 22.17 -4.05
CA ASP A 25 -21.38 23.37 -4.88
C ASP A 25 -20.06 24.11 -5.11
N ASN A 26 -19.05 23.91 -4.25
CA ASN A 26 -17.74 24.53 -4.40
C ASN A 26 -16.75 23.71 -5.23
N PHE A 27 -17.13 22.54 -5.75
CA PHE A 27 -16.25 21.73 -6.58
C PHE A 27 -16.66 21.81 -8.04
N LYS A 28 -15.68 22.10 -8.90
CA LYS A 28 -15.83 21.98 -10.35
C LYS A 28 -15.22 20.67 -10.80
N HIS A 29 -16.03 19.82 -11.43
CA HIS A 29 -15.54 18.58 -12.04
C HIS A 29 -14.41 18.91 -13.04
N PHE A 30 -13.30 18.19 -12.91
CA PHE A 30 -12.13 18.38 -13.75
C PHE A 30 -11.96 17.22 -14.73
N LYS A 31 -11.97 15.97 -14.25
CA LYS A 31 -11.80 14.79 -15.10
C LYS A 31 -12.34 13.53 -14.43
N SER A 32 -13.10 12.74 -15.19
CA SER A 32 -13.43 11.38 -14.78
C SER A 32 -12.25 10.45 -15.00
N LEU A 33 -11.97 9.65 -13.98
CA LEU A 33 -10.87 8.69 -13.98
C LEU A 33 -11.43 7.27 -14.20
N LYS A 34 -10.54 6.31 -14.50
CA LYS A 34 -10.91 4.88 -14.60
C LYS A 34 -11.46 4.34 -13.28
N PHE A 35 -11.02 4.90 -12.16
CA PHE A 35 -11.66 4.75 -10.87
C PHE A 35 -11.71 6.13 -10.19
N GLY A 36 -12.92 6.62 -9.92
CA GLY A 36 -13.21 7.88 -9.27
C GLY A 36 -13.23 9.07 -10.22
N ASP A 37 -13.31 10.25 -9.62
CA ASP A 37 -13.35 11.53 -10.34
C ASP A 37 -12.40 12.51 -9.68
N LEU A 38 -11.77 13.35 -10.51
CA LEU A 38 -10.92 14.44 -10.07
C LEU A 38 -11.68 15.76 -10.22
N TYR A 39 -11.67 16.56 -9.17
CA TYR A 39 -12.32 17.87 -9.09
C TYR A 39 -11.29 18.93 -8.75
N LYS A 40 -11.65 20.19 -9.04
CA LYS A 40 -10.97 21.37 -8.50
C LYS A 40 -11.91 22.12 -7.57
N TYR A 41 -11.39 22.63 -6.47
CA TYR A 41 -12.14 23.56 -5.64
C TYR A 41 -12.27 24.91 -6.36
N LYS A 42 -13.44 25.55 -6.29
CA LYS A 42 -13.70 26.86 -6.90
C LYS A 42 -12.76 27.89 -6.26
N ASP A 43 -12.11 28.68 -7.11
CA ASP A 43 -11.23 29.79 -6.69
C ASP A 43 -9.93 29.37 -5.96
N LEU A 44 -9.64 28.06 -5.85
CA LEU A 44 -8.36 27.54 -5.35
C LEU A 44 -7.72 26.62 -6.41
N GLU A 45 -6.39 26.61 -6.50
CA GLU A 45 -5.64 25.66 -7.34
C GLU A 45 -5.49 24.28 -6.67
N GLU A 46 -6.54 23.83 -5.99
CA GLU A 46 -6.56 22.63 -5.18
C GLU A 46 -7.34 21.53 -5.89
N TYR A 47 -6.76 20.34 -5.95
CA TYR A 47 -7.36 19.16 -6.57
C TYR A 47 -7.91 18.24 -5.51
N TRP A 48 -9.01 17.59 -5.82
CA TRP A 48 -9.68 16.68 -4.92
C TRP A 48 -10.14 15.44 -5.66
N TYR A 49 -9.79 14.27 -5.12
CA TYR A 49 -10.17 12.97 -5.65
C TYR A 49 -11.40 12.45 -4.91
N PHE A 50 -12.40 12.03 -5.66
CA PHE A 50 -13.59 11.34 -5.17
C PHE A 50 -13.50 9.89 -5.61
N ASP A 51 -13.71 8.95 -4.69
CA ASP A 51 -13.73 7.54 -5.05
C ASP A 51 -14.97 7.16 -5.89
N ASN A 52 -14.94 5.98 -6.52
CA ASN A 52 -16.03 5.50 -7.38
C ASN A 52 -17.42 5.46 -6.72
N GLU A 53 -17.45 5.35 -5.39
CA GLU A 53 -18.69 5.28 -4.63
C GLU A 53 -19.11 6.67 -4.11
N SER A 54 -18.32 7.72 -4.40
CA SER A 54 -18.43 9.09 -3.88
C SER A 54 -18.55 9.14 -2.36
N LYS A 55 -18.00 8.13 -1.67
CA LYS A 55 -18.05 8.00 -0.20
C LYS A 55 -16.86 8.68 0.47
N ARG A 56 -15.76 8.84 -0.26
CA ARG A 56 -14.53 9.41 0.24
C ARG A 56 -14.03 10.49 -0.70
N ILE A 57 -13.74 11.64 -0.13
CA ILE A 57 -13.03 12.73 -0.79
C ILE A 57 -11.64 12.87 -0.18
N ARG A 58 -10.62 13.08 -1.01
CA ARG A 58 -9.24 13.30 -0.59
C ARG A 58 -8.65 14.51 -1.30
N PHE A 59 -7.96 15.35 -0.54
CA PHE A 59 -7.13 16.39 -1.10
C PHE A 59 -5.95 15.79 -1.88
N ILE A 60 -5.67 16.34 -3.05
CA ILE A 60 -4.59 15.93 -3.93
C ILE A 60 -3.60 17.08 -4.08
N ASN A 61 -2.35 16.82 -3.70
CA ASN A 61 -1.26 17.75 -3.94
C ASN A 61 -1.06 17.95 -5.45
N GLN A 62 -0.92 19.20 -5.91
CA GLN A 62 -0.67 19.54 -7.31
C GLN A 62 0.44 18.69 -7.95
N LYS A 63 1.53 18.43 -7.21
CA LYS A 63 2.69 17.66 -7.69
C LYS A 63 2.37 16.21 -8.05
N ILE A 64 1.25 15.68 -7.58
CA ILE A 64 0.81 14.29 -7.77
C ILE A 64 -0.22 14.18 -8.91
N VAL A 65 -0.81 15.29 -9.34
CA VAL A 65 -1.88 15.31 -10.36
C VAL A 65 -1.40 14.67 -11.65
N ASP A 66 -0.20 15.00 -12.13
CA ASP A 66 0.34 14.43 -13.38
C ASP A 66 0.45 12.91 -13.31
N ARG A 67 0.93 12.37 -12.18
CA ARG A 67 1.00 10.93 -11.93
C ARG A 67 -0.38 10.26 -11.95
N ILE A 68 -1.41 10.91 -11.40
CA ILE A 68 -2.79 10.42 -11.47
C ILE A 68 -3.29 10.42 -12.92
N LEU A 69 -2.99 11.47 -13.68
CA LEU A 69 -3.41 11.57 -15.07
C LEU A 69 -2.70 10.53 -15.96
N GLU A 70 -1.42 10.26 -15.73
CA GLU A 70 -0.69 9.18 -16.39
C GLU A 70 -1.28 7.82 -16.06
N TRP A 71 -1.45 7.53 -14.76
CA TRP A 71 -2.10 6.30 -14.31
C TRP A 71 -3.43 6.11 -15.02
N ASN A 72 -4.25 7.15 -15.10
CA ASN A 72 -5.55 7.11 -15.75
C ASN A 72 -5.51 6.82 -17.25
N ASN A 73 -4.47 7.27 -17.95
CA ASN A 73 -4.38 7.15 -19.40
C ASN A 73 -3.80 5.80 -19.86
N TYR A 74 -3.15 5.04 -18.97
CA TYR A 74 -2.61 3.73 -19.29
C TYR A 74 -3.58 2.60 -18.91
N ASP A 75 -3.64 1.57 -19.76
CA ASP A 75 -4.16 0.25 -19.38
C ASP A 75 -3.06 -0.49 -18.61
N LEU A 76 -3.24 -0.61 -17.29
CA LEU A 76 -2.27 -1.19 -16.38
C LEU A 76 -2.72 -2.57 -15.90
N LYS A 77 -3.57 -3.26 -16.67
CA LYS A 77 -3.95 -4.65 -16.39
C LYS A 77 -2.76 -5.58 -16.59
N LEU A 78 -2.64 -6.54 -15.68
CA LEU A 78 -1.62 -7.59 -15.79
C LEU A 78 -1.96 -8.54 -16.93
N ASN A 79 -0.94 -8.95 -17.70
CA ASN A 79 -1.10 -10.07 -18.60
C ASN A 79 -1.31 -11.37 -17.80
N ARG A 80 -1.53 -12.49 -18.50
CA ARG A 80 -1.79 -13.78 -17.86
C ARG A 80 -0.59 -14.30 -17.06
N GLU A 81 0.61 -14.18 -17.62
CA GLU A 81 1.85 -14.69 -17.00
C GLU A 81 2.15 -13.95 -15.69
N ASP A 82 2.11 -12.62 -15.73
CA ASP A 82 2.33 -11.78 -14.55
C ASP A 82 1.27 -12.04 -13.48
N PHE A 83 0.01 -12.22 -13.89
CA PHE A 83 -1.07 -12.59 -12.97
C PHE A 83 -0.77 -13.93 -12.28
N GLU A 84 -0.48 -15.00 -13.03
CA GLU A 84 -0.16 -16.32 -12.48
C GLU A 84 1.06 -16.25 -11.55
N LYS A 85 2.06 -15.43 -11.90
CA LYS A 85 3.23 -15.18 -11.06
C LYS A 85 2.86 -14.54 -9.73
N LEU A 86 2.04 -13.50 -9.74
CA LEU A 86 1.58 -12.86 -8.50
C LEU A 86 0.80 -13.82 -7.61
N ILE A 87 -0.05 -14.68 -8.17
CA ILE A 87 -0.77 -15.69 -7.39
C ILE A 87 0.19 -16.66 -6.72
N SER A 88 1.28 -17.05 -7.40
CA SER A 88 2.30 -17.93 -6.81
C SER A 88 3.05 -17.27 -5.64
N ILE A 89 3.30 -15.96 -5.72
CA ILE A 89 3.97 -15.17 -4.67
C ILE A 89 3.05 -14.92 -3.46
N LYS A 90 1.73 -14.96 -3.69
CA LYS A 90 0.67 -14.78 -2.70
C LYS A 90 0.74 -13.42 -2.02
N GLY A 91 0.02 -12.44 -2.54
CA GLY A 91 -0.13 -11.13 -1.91
C GLY A 91 -0.98 -11.19 -0.65
N LEU A 92 -1.17 -10.04 -0.02
CA LEU A 92 -2.13 -9.83 1.04
C LEU A 92 -2.85 -8.50 0.80
N PRO A 93 -4.08 -8.32 1.29
CA PRO A 93 -4.66 -6.98 1.31
C PRO A 93 -3.81 -6.06 2.19
N SER A 94 -3.93 -4.74 2.03
CA SER A 94 -3.31 -3.82 2.99
C SER A 94 -3.77 -4.15 4.41
N SER A 95 -2.93 -3.76 5.37
CA SER A 95 -3.25 -3.82 6.80
C SER A 95 -4.67 -3.33 7.07
N LYS A 96 -5.38 -3.98 8.00
CA LYS A 96 -6.72 -3.57 8.45
C LYS A 96 -6.77 -2.15 9.04
N TYR A 97 -5.61 -1.60 9.36
CA TYR A 97 -5.42 -0.24 9.84
C TYR A 97 -5.14 0.77 8.71
N SER A 98 -5.00 0.30 7.46
CA SER A 98 -4.91 1.17 6.31
C SER A 98 -6.28 1.77 6.03
N PHE A 99 -6.37 3.10 6.01
CA PHE A 99 -7.56 3.84 5.60
C PHE A 99 -7.81 3.77 4.07
N SER A 100 -6.99 3.04 3.32
CA SER A 100 -7.10 2.95 1.87
C SER A 100 -8.28 2.08 1.40
N ALA A 101 -8.65 2.21 0.12
CA ALA A 101 -9.61 1.34 -0.52
C ALA A 101 -9.14 -0.13 -0.54
N LYS A 102 -10.06 -1.04 -0.90
CA LYS A 102 -9.74 -2.44 -1.21
C LYS A 102 -8.55 -2.49 -2.16
N ASN A 103 -7.48 -3.11 -1.71
CA ASN A 103 -6.26 -3.28 -2.49
C ASN A 103 -5.62 -4.63 -2.16
N LEU A 104 -4.69 -5.04 -3.00
CA LEU A 104 -3.81 -6.17 -2.78
C LEU A 104 -2.37 -5.71 -3.01
N GLU A 105 -1.50 -6.13 -2.11
CA GLU A 105 -0.09 -5.83 -2.11
C GLU A 105 0.69 -7.15 -2.29
N PHE A 106 1.53 -7.18 -3.32
CA PHE A 106 2.40 -8.32 -3.62
C PHE A 106 3.87 -7.88 -3.48
N PRO A 107 4.60 -8.38 -2.48
CA PRO A 107 6.00 -8.04 -2.31
C PRO A 107 6.85 -8.85 -3.29
N VAL A 108 7.52 -8.15 -4.21
CA VAL A 108 8.17 -8.74 -5.38
C VAL A 108 9.52 -8.11 -5.66
N LYS A 109 10.32 -8.86 -6.41
CA LYS A 109 11.45 -8.35 -7.17
C LYS A 109 11.03 -8.16 -8.61
N VAL A 110 11.39 -7.04 -9.21
CA VAL A 110 11.10 -6.76 -10.62
C VAL A 110 12.37 -6.49 -11.41
N LYS A 111 12.35 -6.87 -12.68
CA LYS A 111 13.25 -6.35 -13.71
C LYS A 111 12.44 -5.40 -14.59
N LEU A 112 12.94 -4.19 -14.77
CA LEU A 112 12.33 -3.20 -15.64
C LEU A 112 12.83 -3.36 -17.08
N LYS A 113 12.06 -2.84 -18.04
CA LYS A 113 12.40 -2.89 -19.47
C LYS A 113 13.71 -2.17 -19.83
N ASN A 114 14.17 -1.25 -18.99
CA ASN A 114 15.47 -0.58 -19.13
C ASN A 114 16.65 -1.44 -18.60
N GLY A 115 16.39 -2.64 -18.07
CA GLY A 115 17.37 -3.55 -17.50
C GLY A 115 17.62 -3.40 -16.00
N GLU A 116 17.06 -2.39 -15.35
CA GLU A 116 17.18 -2.17 -13.90
C GLU A 116 16.47 -3.28 -13.12
N VAL A 117 17.06 -3.71 -11.99
CA VAL A 117 16.49 -4.73 -11.10
C VAL A 117 16.25 -4.14 -9.73
N ILE A 118 15.03 -4.24 -9.24
CA ILE A 118 14.61 -3.70 -7.95
C ILE A 118 13.96 -4.81 -7.13
N ASP A 119 14.59 -5.21 -6.02
CA ASP A 119 14.13 -6.31 -5.17
C ASP A 119 13.11 -5.87 -4.11
N PHE A 120 13.11 -4.58 -3.77
CA PHE A 120 12.31 -4.04 -2.67
C PHE A 120 11.03 -3.36 -3.17
N CYS A 121 10.20 -4.12 -3.91
CA CYS A 121 9.02 -3.61 -4.59
C CYS A 121 7.70 -4.18 -4.08
N ILE A 122 6.66 -3.36 -4.04
CA ILE A 122 5.28 -3.82 -3.88
C ILE A 122 4.53 -3.58 -5.19
N ILE A 123 4.04 -4.65 -5.82
CA ILE A 123 2.98 -4.50 -6.81
C ILE A 123 1.67 -4.26 -6.05
N LEU A 124 1.10 -3.08 -6.26
CA LEU A 124 -0.15 -2.64 -5.66
C LEU A 124 -1.27 -2.72 -6.70
N ILE A 125 -2.27 -3.54 -6.41
CA ILE A 125 -3.52 -3.65 -7.19
C ILE A 125 -4.60 -2.90 -6.43
N SER A 126 -5.17 -1.84 -7.00
CA SER A 126 -6.17 -1.02 -6.31
C SER A 126 -7.16 -0.36 -7.26
N LYS A 127 -8.37 -0.06 -6.77
CA LYS A 127 -9.36 0.82 -7.41
C LYS A 127 -9.19 2.28 -6.97
N SER A 128 -7.99 2.70 -6.60
CA SER A 128 -7.69 4.07 -6.18
C SER A 128 -6.47 4.59 -6.93
N ALA A 129 -6.50 5.86 -7.27
CA ALA A 129 -5.36 6.53 -7.87
C ALA A 129 -4.15 6.55 -6.91
N PRO A 130 -2.91 6.54 -7.42
CA PRO A 130 -1.69 6.46 -6.60
C PRO A 130 -1.32 7.83 -6.02
N PHE A 131 -2.12 8.30 -5.04
CA PHE A 131 -1.94 9.63 -4.43
C PHE A 131 -1.36 9.60 -3.02
N GLN A 132 -1.15 8.42 -2.43
CA GLN A 132 -0.64 8.29 -1.07
C GLN A 132 0.72 8.98 -0.95
N TYR A 133 0.87 9.82 0.08
CA TYR A 133 2.09 10.60 0.30
C TYR A 133 3.35 9.74 0.44
N TYR A 134 3.21 8.57 1.07
CA TYR A 134 4.33 7.64 1.30
C TYR A 134 4.76 6.88 0.04
N TYR A 135 4.04 7.02 -1.09
CA TYR A 135 4.49 6.52 -2.40
C TYR A 135 5.53 7.47 -3.00
N GLN A 136 6.75 7.41 -2.46
CA GLN A 136 7.86 8.24 -2.91
C GLN A 136 8.40 7.76 -4.27
N ASN A 137 8.50 6.44 -4.46
CA ASN A 137 8.97 5.81 -5.69
C ASN A 137 7.80 5.05 -6.34
N VAL A 138 7.28 5.56 -7.45
CA VAL A 138 6.15 4.95 -8.17
C VAL A 138 6.56 4.64 -9.60
N ILE A 139 6.26 3.41 -10.02
CA ILE A 139 6.44 2.93 -11.38
C ILE A 139 5.13 2.26 -11.83
N PHE A 140 4.84 2.28 -13.12
CA PHE A 140 3.68 1.58 -13.68
C PHE A 140 4.07 0.19 -14.18
N ILE A 141 3.15 -0.78 -14.04
CA ILE A 141 3.41 -2.17 -14.41
C ILE A 141 3.83 -2.37 -15.87
N ASN A 142 3.42 -1.47 -16.77
CA ASN A 142 3.83 -1.50 -18.18
C ASN A 142 5.35 -1.29 -18.39
N SER A 143 6.06 -0.81 -17.38
CA SER A 143 7.52 -0.62 -17.38
C SER A 143 8.26 -1.88 -16.88
N VAL A 144 7.54 -2.84 -16.31
CA VAL A 144 8.09 -4.11 -15.83
C VAL A 144 8.25 -5.09 -17.00
N GLU A 145 9.37 -5.80 -17.02
CA GLU A 145 9.68 -6.88 -17.95
C GLU A 145 9.51 -8.25 -17.27
N GLU A 146 9.90 -8.38 -16.00
CA GLU A 146 9.87 -9.66 -15.28
C GLU A 146 9.50 -9.46 -13.80
N ILE A 147 8.70 -10.38 -13.25
CA ILE A 147 8.31 -10.44 -11.84
C ILE A 147 8.88 -11.70 -11.18
N LYS A 148 9.47 -11.54 -9.99
CA LYS A 148 10.02 -12.62 -9.16
C LYS A 148 9.64 -12.42 -7.69
N GLU A 149 9.77 -13.48 -6.90
CA GLU A 149 9.69 -13.37 -5.45
C GLU A 149 10.89 -12.54 -4.95
N SER A 150 10.65 -11.63 -4.01
CA SER A 150 11.71 -10.84 -3.39
C SER A 150 12.44 -11.66 -2.34
N ASP A 151 13.75 -11.48 -2.25
CA ASP A 151 14.54 -12.08 -1.17
C ASP A 151 14.16 -11.49 0.21
N PHE A 152 13.66 -10.25 0.22
CA PHE A 152 13.30 -9.52 1.43
C PHE A 152 11.86 -9.83 1.90
N THR A 153 11.09 -10.56 1.11
CA THR A 153 9.72 -10.94 1.45
C THR A 153 9.70 -11.93 2.60
N LEU A 154 8.87 -11.67 3.61
CA LEU A 154 8.58 -12.66 4.64
C LEU A 154 7.80 -13.85 4.04
N PRO A 155 8.08 -15.09 4.45
CA PRO A 155 7.26 -16.23 4.09
C PRO A 155 5.77 -15.96 4.36
N HIS A 156 4.91 -16.34 3.40
CA HIS A 156 3.48 -15.98 3.41
C HIS A 156 2.77 -16.25 4.75
N LYS A 157 3.05 -17.40 5.38
CA LYS A 157 2.48 -17.75 6.69
C LYS A 157 2.77 -16.70 7.78
N TYR A 158 3.98 -16.13 7.79
CA TYR A 158 4.39 -15.12 8.76
C TYR A 158 3.84 -13.74 8.42
N ARG A 159 3.63 -13.44 7.14
CA ARG A 159 2.92 -12.23 6.73
C ARG A 159 1.49 -12.25 7.24
N ILE A 160 0.76 -13.37 7.06
CA ILE A 160 -0.57 -13.55 7.66
C ILE A 160 -0.54 -13.42 9.18
N SER A 161 0.39 -14.10 9.85
CA SER A 161 0.52 -14.00 11.32
C SER A 161 0.74 -12.55 11.77
N SER A 162 1.58 -11.79 11.06
CA SER A 162 1.86 -10.38 11.40
C SER A 162 0.62 -9.48 11.25
N MET A 163 -0.25 -9.72 10.26
CA MET A 163 -1.52 -8.98 10.12
C MET A 163 -2.52 -9.30 11.23
N ASN A 164 -2.37 -10.48 11.83
CA ASN A 164 -3.20 -10.98 12.93
C ASN A 164 -2.56 -10.72 14.31
N ALA A 165 -1.39 -10.07 14.38
CA ALA A 165 -0.73 -9.76 15.62
C ALA A 165 -1.60 -8.81 16.47
N LYS A 166 -1.61 -9.03 17.79
CA LYS A 166 -2.41 -8.22 18.71
C LYS A 166 -1.68 -6.93 19.06
N GLU A 167 -2.46 -5.87 19.21
CA GLU A 167 -1.92 -4.61 19.71
C GLU A 167 -1.46 -4.79 21.15
N VAL A 168 -0.28 -4.27 21.45
CA VAL A 168 0.18 -4.17 22.84
C VAL A 168 0.16 -2.74 23.35
N MET A 169 0.34 -1.74 22.47
CA MET A 169 0.33 -0.31 22.81
C MET A 169 0.34 0.58 21.55
N MET A 170 -0.49 1.62 21.51
CA MET A 170 -0.39 2.75 20.56
C MET A 170 -0.03 2.35 19.11
N SER A 171 -0.86 1.50 18.50
CA SER A 171 -0.66 0.96 17.14
C SER A 171 0.65 0.17 16.96
N THR A 172 1.11 -0.47 18.03
CA THR A 172 2.24 -1.42 18.01
C THR A 172 1.71 -2.85 18.17
N TYR A 173 1.99 -3.66 17.15
CA TYR A 173 1.59 -5.05 16.96
C TYR A 173 2.84 -5.92 16.85
N PRO A 174 3.61 -6.06 17.95
CA PRO A 174 4.89 -6.73 17.90
C PRO A 174 4.72 -8.21 17.55
N PHE A 175 5.61 -8.66 16.67
CA PHE A 175 5.62 -10.00 16.13
C PHE A 175 7.06 -10.50 16.12
N ALA A 176 7.33 -11.62 16.80
CA ALA A 176 8.69 -12.14 16.96
C ALA A 176 8.96 -13.28 15.99
N LEU A 177 10.12 -13.22 15.34
CA LEU A 177 10.57 -14.18 14.34
C LEU A 177 11.99 -14.63 14.63
N LYS A 178 12.32 -15.85 14.21
CA LYS A 178 13.68 -16.40 14.25
C LYS A 178 14.23 -16.56 12.84
N SER A 179 15.44 -16.07 12.62
CA SER A 179 16.17 -16.31 11.38
C SER A 179 16.88 -17.66 11.36
N LYS A 180 17.35 -18.10 10.17
CA LYS A 180 18.24 -19.26 10.01
C LYS A 180 19.51 -19.18 10.86
N LEU A 181 19.98 -17.96 11.15
CA LEU A 181 21.15 -17.72 12.00
C LEU A 181 20.82 -17.77 13.50
N GLY A 182 19.56 -18.01 13.87
CA GLY A 182 19.11 -18.08 15.25
C GLY A 182 18.83 -16.72 15.89
N GLU A 183 18.95 -15.61 15.15
CA GLU A 183 18.64 -14.28 15.67
C GLU A 183 17.13 -14.11 15.86
N ILE A 184 16.74 -13.51 16.99
CA ILE A 184 15.36 -13.14 17.28
C ILE A 184 15.13 -11.70 16.85
N LEU A 185 14.13 -11.50 16.02
CA LEU A 185 13.78 -10.24 15.39
C LEU A 185 12.33 -9.88 15.77
N ILE A 186 12.09 -8.64 16.17
CA ILE A 186 10.77 -8.14 16.59
C ILE A 186 10.29 -7.12 15.56
N TYR A 187 9.22 -7.45 14.85
CA TYR A 187 8.60 -6.66 13.79
C TYR A 187 7.30 -6.03 14.27
N ASN A 188 6.86 -4.96 13.62
CA ASN A 188 5.57 -4.32 13.92
C ASN A 188 4.52 -4.56 12.80
N GLY A 189 4.76 -5.52 11.91
CA GLY A 189 3.81 -5.97 10.88
C GLY A 189 3.35 -4.89 9.89
N LYS A 190 4.02 -3.72 9.83
CA LYS A 190 3.60 -2.59 8.99
C LYS A 190 3.84 -2.83 7.49
N THR A 191 4.79 -3.70 7.17
CA THR A 191 5.18 -4.04 5.80
C THR A 191 5.28 -5.54 5.65
N GLN A 192 5.10 -6.02 4.42
CA GLN A 192 5.26 -7.44 4.09
C GLN A 192 6.75 -7.88 3.96
N PHE A 193 7.67 -6.92 4.08
CA PHE A 193 9.11 -7.15 4.07
C PHE A 193 9.70 -7.32 5.46
N ALA A 194 10.81 -8.05 5.52
CA ALA A 194 11.67 -8.13 6.68
C ALA A 194 13.13 -7.97 6.27
N THR A 195 13.84 -7.06 6.93
CA THR A 195 15.29 -6.90 6.76
C THR A 195 15.92 -6.36 8.03
N TYR A 196 17.06 -6.92 8.43
CA TYR A 196 17.89 -6.38 9.51
C TYR A 196 19.35 -6.73 9.29
N GLY A 197 20.20 -5.72 9.08
CA GLY A 197 21.59 -5.94 8.68
C GLY A 197 21.65 -6.77 7.40
N GLU A 198 22.25 -7.95 7.48
CA GLU A 198 22.37 -8.90 6.37
C GLU A 198 21.19 -9.88 6.27
N ILE A 199 20.35 -9.97 7.31
CA ILE A 199 19.24 -10.94 7.35
C ILE A 199 18.12 -10.48 6.43
N LYS A 200 17.75 -11.36 5.49
CA LYS A 200 16.64 -11.14 4.56
C LYS A 200 15.35 -11.85 5.00
N GLY A 201 14.21 -11.40 4.50
CA GLY A 201 12.91 -11.97 4.86
C GLY A 201 12.76 -13.46 4.56
N ASN A 202 13.32 -13.93 3.44
CA ASN A 202 13.29 -15.35 3.06
C ASN A 202 14.20 -16.26 3.95
N GLU A 203 14.93 -15.67 4.89
CA GLU A 203 15.75 -16.37 5.88
C GLU A 203 15.03 -16.58 7.21
N ILE A 204 13.79 -16.12 7.35
CA ILE A 204 12.97 -16.40 8.52
C ILE A 204 12.42 -17.83 8.47
N ILE A 205 12.58 -18.57 9.57
CA ILE A 205 12.23 -20.00 9.66
C ILE A 205 11.19 -20.33 10.71
N GLU A 206 10.97 -19.44 11.68
CA GLU A 206 10.11 -19.71 12.83
C GLU A 206 9.46 -18.42 13.35
N GLU A 207 8.19 -18.54 13.76
CA GLU A 207 7.49 -17.52 14.54
C GLU A 207 7.64 -17.87 16.02
N ILE A 208 7.99 -16.88 16.83
CA ILE A 208 8.14 -17.03 18.27
C ILE A 208 6.96 -16.32 18.96
N ASN A 209 6.41 -16.96 19.99
CA ASN A 209 5.40 -16.33 20.83
C ASN A 209 5.97 -15.06 21.49
N TYR A 210 5.50 -13.90 21.04
CA TYR A 210 5.92 -12.63 21.60
C TYR A 210 5.45 -12.48 23.05
N ASN A 211 6.34 -11.99 23.90
CA ASN A 211 6.03 -11.50 25.23
C ASN A 211 6.96 -10.32 25.57
N GLN A 212 6.62 -9.52 26.58
CA GLN A 212 7.39 -8.31 26.91
C GLN A 212 8.81 -8.60 27.44
N SER A 213 9.12 -9.83 27.85
CA SER A 213 10.46 -10.20 28.32
C SER A 213 11.36 -10.77 27.21
N ILE A 214 10.84 -10.93 25.98
CA ILE A 214 11.61 -11.44 24.87
C ILE A 214 12.77 -10.50 24.54
N ARG A 215 13.97 -11.06 24.41
CA ARG A 215 15.16 -10.31 24.00
C ARG A 215 15.37 -10.54 22.51
N GLY A 216 15.09 -9.52 21.72
CA GLY A 216 15.26 -9.55 20.26
C GLY A 216 15.63 -8.17 19.74
N LYS A 217 16.04 -8.12 18.48
CA LYS A 217 16.34 -6.87 17.80
C LYS A 217 15.04 -6.31 17.24
N TYR A 218 14.66 -5.12 17.67
CA TYR A 218 13.54 -4.41 17.08
C TYR A 218 13.93 -3.95 15.68
N ILE A 219 13.11 -4.32 14.72
CA ILE A 219 13.27 -3.88 13.36
C ILE A 219 12.34 -2.69 13.21
N ASP A 220 12.94 -1.51 13.13
CA ASP A 220 12.25 -0.39 12.51
C ASP A 220 11.83 -0.89 11.13
N ASN A 221 10.51 -0.95 10.93
CA ASN A 221 9.93 -1.50 9.71
C ASN A 221 10.62 -0.90 8.49
N ALA A 222 10.60 -1.65 7.40
CA ALA A 222 11.06 -1.16 6.11
C ALA A 222 10.55 0.27 5.89
N ASP A 223 11.47 1.23 5.81
CA ASP A 223 11.13 2.62 5.59
C ASP A 223 10.35 2.70 4.27
N TYR A 224 9.11 3.18 4.33
CA TYR A 224 8.24 3.30 3.16
C TYR A 224 8.91 4.11 2.04
N SER A 225 9.84 5.02 2.37
CA SER A 225 10.66 5.76 1.39
C SER A 225 11.52 4.86 0.50
N LYS A 226 11.87 3.66 0.97
CA LYS A 226 12.72 2.70 0.26
C LYS A 226 11.92 1.71 -0.57
N ILE A 227 10.61 1.62 -0.36
CA ILE A 227 9.74 0.74 -1.11
C ILE A 227 9.43 1.38 -2.46
N THR A 228 9.66 0.63 -3.53
CA THR A 228 9.17 1.00 -4.86
C THR A 228 7.78 0.43 -5.07
N TYR A 229 6.81 1.28 -5.34
CA TYR A 229 5.43 0.88 -5.61
C TYR A 229 5.21 0.75 -7.10
N ILE A 230 4.90 -0.47 -7.54
CA ILE A 230 4.50 -0.76 -8.91
C ILE A 230 2.98 -0.78 -8.97
N ILE A 231 2.38 0.16 -9.71
CA ILE A 231 0.93 0.30 -9.78
C ILE A 231 0.40 -0.51 -10.95
N ALA A 232 -0.58 -1.37 -10.65
CA ALA A 232 -1.35 -2.13 -11.64
C ALA A 232 -2.85 -1.97 -11.37
N ASP A 233 -3.64 -2.11 -12.43
CA ASP A 233 -5.08 -1.92 -12.36
C ASP A 233 -5.78 -3.11 -11.72
N TRP A 234 -6.84 -2.79 -11.00
CA TRP A 234 -7.80 -3.77 -10.56
C TRP A 234 -8.63 -4.29 -11.74
N ASP A 235 -8.83 -5.61 -11.80
CA ASP A 235 -9.82 -6.26 -12.66
C ASP A 235 -10.54 -7.39 -11.92
N ASP A 236 -11.54 -7.98 -12.58
CA ASP A 236 -12.45 -8.96 -11.98
C ASP A 236 -11.74 -10.21 -11.42
N ARG A 237 -10.55 -10.55 -11.93
CA ARG A 237 -9.79 -11.70 -11.43
C ARG A 237 -9.40 -11.50 -9.95
N PHE A 238 -9.16 -10.26 -9.54
CA PHE A 238 -8.75 -9.92 -8.17
C PHE A 238 -9.88 -9.87 -7.16
N GLU A 239 -11.15 -9.84 -7.58
CA GLU A 239 -12.29 -9.83 -6.64
C GLU A 239 -12.35 -11.11 -5.79
N ASN A 240 -12.15 -12.27 -6.41
CA ASN A 240 -12.19 -13.55 -5.71
C ASN A 240 -10.95 -13.73 -4.83
N ILE A 241 -9.77 -13.34 -5.33
CA ILE A 241 -8.51 -13.40 -4.58
C ILE A 241 -8.57 -12.51 -3.35
N TYR A 242 -9.10 -11.30 -3.50
CA TYR A 242 -9.25 -10.38 -2.37
C TYR A 242 -10.14 -11.00 -1.30
N LYS A 243 -11.29 -11.56 -1.66
CA LYS A 243 -12.18 -12.24 -0.68
C LYS A 243 -11.47 -13.40 0.01
N GLU A 244 -10.76 -14.23 -0.75
CA GLU A 244 -9.99 -15.35 -0.20
C GLU A 244 -8.93 -14.86 0.81
N TYR A 245 -8.09 -13.90 0.41
CA TYR A 245 -7.00 -13.43 1.27
C TYR A 245 -7.53 -12.66 2.49
N HIS A 246 -8.58 -11.86 2.31
CA HIS A 246 -9.22 -11.14 3.39
C HIS A 246 -9.85 -12.10 4.42
N SER A 247 -10.42 -13.23 3.99
CA SER A 247 -10.99 -14.23 4.91
C SER A 247 -9.96 -14.89 5.84
N ASN A 248 -8.67 -14.82 5.50
CA ASN A 248 -7.57 -15.34 6.33
C ASN A 248 -7.08 -14.34 7.40
N ILE A 249 -7.60 -13.12 7.40
CA ILE A 249 -7.27 -12.08 8.36
C ILE A 249 -8.39 -11.98 9.38
N LYS A 250 -8.04 -12.08 10.66
CA LYS A 250 -8.97 -11.97 11.77
C LYS A 250 -9.28 -10.49 12.01
N GLU A 251 -10.57 -10.16 11.93
CA GLU A 251 -11.10 -8.83 12.30
C GLU A 251 -10.77 -8.50 13.76
#